data_AF-A0AAU5C5M6-F1
#
_entry.id   AF-A0AAU5C5M6-F1
#
_cell.length_a   1.000
_cell.length_b   1.000
_cell.length_c   1.000
_cell.angle_alpha   90.00
_cell.angle_beta   90.00
_cell.angle_gamma   90.00
#
_symmetry.space_group_name_H-M   'P 1'
#
loop_
_entity.id
_entity.type
_entity.pdbx_description
1 polymer ?
#
loop_
_entity_poly.entity_id
_entity_poly.type
_entity_poly.pdbx_seq_one_letter_code
_entity_poly.pdbx_strand_id
1 'polypeptide(L)'
;MPLTPLQHDHLYGEMDQVLRAYAGQPADDTEEKPSEALTAYLRHTWHTRPWAVGVAESQLREYARHPPGPLRLRLGEVYPLPDPGLDGPSIQAWLLTVAGHLRRCLAEGDMPPPGAPRTRWEWQARFPELGQLLGGWFSQDFGEEFEDHEEALRDYLEGTDRSLVARLCGEVHELLALRLDEAEYAYGLALLGLEVDPPVPYTHGAWLGTLAEDVLRG
;
A
#
# COMPACT_ATOMS: atom_id res chain seq x y z
N MET A 1 -16.10 3.38 -25.91
CA MET A 1 -16.45 2.22 -25.06
C MET A 1 -15.53 2.22 -23.85
N PRO A 2 -16.00 1.84 -22.65
CA PRO A 2 -15.14 1.72 -21.49
C PRO A 2 -14.03 0.70 -21.77
N LEU A 3 -12.84 0.96 -21.21
CA LEU A 3 -11.70 0.06 -21.37
C LEU A 3 -12.00 -1.30 -20.72
N THR A 4 -11.60 -2.37 -21.39
CA THR A 4 -11.55 -3.69 -20.75
C THR A 4 -10.48 -3.71 -19.65
N PRO A 5 -10.58 -4.61 -18.65
CA PRO A 5 -9.56 -4.73 -17.60
C PRO A 5 -8.14 -4.93 -18.15
N LEU A 6 -7.98 -5.72 -19.22
CA LEU A 6 -6.69 -5.92 -19.87
C LEU A 6 -6.13 -4.64 -20.52
N GLN A 7 -6.99 -3.88 -21.19
CA GLN A 7 -6.59 -2.60 -21.78
C GLN A 7 -6.23 -1.58 -20.69
N HIS A 8 -6.97 -1.58 -19.59
CA HIS A 8 -6.68 -0.73 -18.46
C HIS A 8 -5.32 -1.06 -17.85
N ASP A 9 -5.06 -2.33 -17.56
CA ASP A 9 -3.80 -2.80 -16.99
C ASP A 9 -2.59 -2.42 -17.86
N HIS A 10 -2.66 -2.70 -19.16
CA HIS A 10 -1.59 -2.37 -20.10
C HIS A 10 -1.31 -0.87 -20.21
N LEU A 11 -2.36 -0.03 -20.18
CA LEU A 11 -2.21 1.41 -20.36
C LEU A 11 -1.87 2.14 -19.06
N TYR A 12 -2.44 1.71 -17.94
CA TYR A 12 -2.49 2.50 -16.70
C TYR A 12 -2.29 1.68 -15.42
N GLY A 13 -2.10 0.35 -15.50
CA GLY A 13 -2.08 -0.52 -14.32
C GLY A 13 -1.03 -0.14 -13.27
N GLU A 14 0.22 0.07 -13.68
CA GLU A 14 1.29 0.46 -12.74
C GLU A 14 1.27 1.95 -12.41
N MET A 15 0.79 2.79 -13.35
CA MET A 15 0.51 4.19 -13.06
C MET A 15 -0.54 4.35 -11.94
N ASP A 16 -1.62 3.57 -11.95
CA ASP A 16 -2.63 3.55 -10.87
C ASP A 16 -1.98 3.21 -9.52
N GLN A 17 -1.04 2.26 -9.48
CA GLN A 17 -0.31 1.92 -8.25
C GLN A 17 0.54 3.09 -7.74
N VAL A 18 1.25 3.80 -8.63
CA VAL A 18 1.98 5.02 -8.24
C VAL A 18 1.01 6.06 -7.68
N LEU A 19 -0.09 6.33 -8.38
CA LEU A 19 -1.04 7.37 -7.98
C LEU A 19 -1.76 7.04 -6.66
N ARG A 20 -2.02 5.76 -6.38
CA ARG A 20 -2.53 5.31 -5.08
C ARG A 20 -1.54 5.57 -3.94
N ALA A 21 -0.22 5.53 -4.20
CA ALA A 21 0.77 5.90 -3.20
C ALA A 21 0.68 7.39 -2.79
N TYR A 22 0.14 8.24 -3.66
CA TYR A 22 -0.13 9.64 -3.38
C TYR A 22 -1.49 9.90 -2.73
N ALA A 23 -2.35 8.88 -2.56
CA ALA A 23 -3.67 9.09 -1.97
C ALA A 23 -3.55 9.61 -0.52
N GLY A 24 -4.00 10.85 -0.30
CA GLY A 24 -3.89 11.54 0.98
C GLY A 24 -2.47 12.02 1.32
N GLN A 25 -1.55 12.02 0.36
CA GLN A 25 -0.19 12.55 0.48
C GLN A 25 -0.03 13.79 -0.42
N PRO A 26 0.85 14.74 -0.07
CA PRO A 26 1.18 15.85 -0.96
C PRO A 26 1.92 15.36 -2.21
N ALA A 27 1.59 15.95 -3.36
CA ALA A 27 2.32 15.75 -4.62
C ALA A 27 3.46 16.79 -4.74
N ASP A 28 4.45 16.70 -3.83
CA ASP A 28 5.50 17.71 -3.64
C ASP A 28 6.87 17.33 -4.23
N ASP A 29 6.89 16.40 -5.21
CA ASP A 29 8.10 16.03 -5.94
C ASP A 29 8.73 17.21 -6.69
N THR A 30 10.03 17.41 -6.53
CA THR A 30 10.82 18.35 -7.32
C THR A 30 11.74 17.60 -8.28
N GLU A 31 12.40 18.26 -9.24
CA GLU A 31 13.34 17.58 -10.16
C GLU A 31 14.52 16.93 -9.41
N GLU A 32 14.90 17.49 -8.27
CA GLU A 32 16.01 17.04 -7.44
C GLU A 32 15.60 15.94 -6.47
N LYS A 33 14.42 16.06 -5.82
CA LYS A 33 14.05 15.21 -4.69
C LYS A 33 12.67 14.57 -4.89
N PRO A 34 12.55 13.23 -4.71
CA PRO A 34 11.26 12.56 -4.66
C PRO A 34 10.51 12.87 -3.35
N SER A 35 9.18 12.87 -3.43
CA SER A 35 8.28 12.96 -2.27
C SER A 35 8.37 11.70 -1.39
N GLU A 36 7.81 11.76 -0.17
CA GLU A 36 7.69 10.56 0.68
C GLU A 36 6.76 9.51 0.05
N ALA A 37 5.73 9.95 -0.68
CA ALA A 37 4.82 9.06 -1.41
C ALA A 37 5.57 8.25 -2.49
N LEU A 38 6.40 8.91 -3.30
CA LEU A 38 7.22 8.23 -4.31
C LEU A 38 8.27 7.32 -3.67
N THR A 39 8.89 7.80 -2.60
CA THR A 39 9.90 7.03 -1.86
C THR A 39 9.30 5.75 -1.29
N ALA A 40 8.10 5.83 -0.72
CA ALA A 40 7.35 4.68 -0.22
C ALA A 40 6.97 3.70 -1.34
N TYR A 41 6.47 4.21 -2.48
CA TYR A 41 6.19 3.39 -3.67
C TYR A 41 7.43 2.62 -4.13
N LEU A 42 8.58 3.29 -4.25
CA LEU A 42 9.83 2.69 -4.68
C LEU A 42 10.34 1.66 -3.67
N ARG A 43 10.32 1.98 -2.37
CA ARG A 43 10.76 1.07 -1.29
C ARG A 43 9.98 -0.23 -1.29
N HIS A 44 8.67 -0.17 -1.50
CA HIS A 44 7.83 -1.37 -1.59
C HIS A 44 8.01 -2.11 -2.93
N THR A 45 7.89 -1.38 -4.04
CA THR A 45 7.81 -1.98 -5.38
C THR A 45 9.12 -2.59 -5.84
N TRP A 46 10.25 -1.97 -5.51
CA TRP A 46 11.57 -2.46 -5.94
C TRP A 46 11.87 -3.87 -5.43
N HIS A 47 11.49 -4.16 -4.18
CA HIS A 47 11.76 -5.44 -3.55
C HIS A 47 10.75 -6.53 -3.90
N THR A 48 9.54 -6.16 -4.34
CA THR A 48 8.47 -7.12 -4.65
C THR A 48 8.30 -7.35 -6.14
N ARG A 49 8.38 -6.29 -6.95
CA ARG A 49 8.07 -6.28 -8.39
C ARG A 49 8.99 -5.28 -9.13
N PRO A 50 10.31 -5.50 -9.20
CA PRO A 50 11.25 -4.51 -9.74
C PRO A 50 10.97 -4.10 -11.21
N TRP A 51 10.36 -4.98 -12.02
CA TRP A 51 9.97 -4.65 -13.40
C TRP A 51 8.85 -3.59 -13.46
N ALA A 52 8.00 -3.50 -12.44
CA ALA A 52 6.85 -2.60 -12.40
C ALA A 52 7.28 -1.13 -12.41
N VAL A 53 8.44 -0.81 -11.85
CA VAL A 53 9.00 0.56 -11.84
C VAL A 53 9.21 1.08 -13.27
N GLY A 54 9.71 0.23 -14.18
CA GLY A 54 9.92 0.60 -15.59
C GLY A 54 8.61 0.74 -16.38
N VAL A 55 7.62 -0.09 -16.06
CA VAL A 55 6.28 0.00 -16.64
C VAL A 55 5.58 1.27 -16.16
N ALA A 56 5.63 1.57 -14.87
CA ALA A 56 5.10 2.80 -14.29
C ALA A 56 5.73 4.05 -14.95
N GLU A 57 7.07 4.08 -15.11
CA GLU A 57 7.77 5.17 -15.79
C GLU A 57 7.24 5.41 -17.21
N SER A 58 7.06 4.33 -17.96
CA SER A 58 6.58 4.39 -19.34
C SER A 58 5.13 4.87 -19.41
N GLN A 59 4.25 4.32 -18.56
CA GLN A 59 2.83 4.68 -18.51
C GLN A 59 2.62 6.14 -18.07
N LEU A 60 3.31 6.60 -17.02
CA LEU A 60 3.26 8.00 -16.57
C LEU A 60 3.69 8.98 -17.66
N ARG A 61 4.81 8.67 -18.34
CA ARG A 61 5.33 9.52 -19.40
C ARG A 61 4.41 9.57 -20.62
N GLU A 62 3.82 8.44 -20.99
CA GLU A 62 2.88 8.34 -22.09
C GLU A 62 1.59 9.11 -21.78
N TYR A 63 1.04 8.93 -20.58
CA TYR A 63 -0.14 9.67 -20.12
C TYR A 63 0.11 11.19 -20.12
N ALA A 64 1.27 11.62 -19.59
CA ALA A 64 1.62 13.03 -19.53
C ALA A 64 1.84 13.67 -20.92
N ARG A 65 2.30 12.91 -21.91
CA ARG A 65 2.50 13.39 -23.29
C ARG A 65 1.20 13.44 -24.08
N HIS A 66 0.28 12.53 -23.81
CA HIS A 66 -0.99 12.40 -24.52
C HIS A 66 -2.18 12.46 -23.54
N PRO A 67 -2.36 13.56 -22.80
CA PRO A 67 -3.42 13.65 -21.81
C PRO A 67 -4.79 13.50 -22.48
N PRO A 68 -5.70 12.71 -21.87
CA PRO A 68 -7.00 12.47 -22.46
C PRO A 68 -7.85 13.74 -22.48
N GLY A 69 -8.51 14.01 -23.60
CA GLY A 69 -9.46 15.11 -23.69
C GLY A 69 -10.66 14.92 -22.74
N PRO A 70 -11.31 16.00 -22.26
CA PRO A 70 -12.40 15.94 -21.28
C PRO A 70 -13.59 15.06 -21.69
N LEU A 71 -13.82 14.89 -23.00
CA LEU A 71 -14.86 14.01 -23.53
C LEU A 71 -14.54 12.53 -23.28
N ARG A 72 -13.29 12.11 -23.48
CA ARG A 72 -12.87 10.70 -23.30
C ARG A 72 -12.89 10.28 -21.83
N LEU A 73 -12.53 11.20 -20.93
CA LEU A 73 -12.66 11.02 -19.48
C LEU A 73 -14.12 10.81 -19.08
N ARG A 74 -15.04 11.67 -19.54
CA ARG A 74 -16.48 11.52 -19.24
C ARG A 74 -17.09 10.24 -19.81
N LEU A 75 -16.57 9.75 -20.93
CA LEU A 75 -17.03 8.51 -21.55
C LEU A 75 -16.44 7.25 -20.89
N GLY A 76 -15.59 7.39 -19.86
CA GLY A 76 -14.95 6.27 -19.17
C GLY A 76 -13.97 5.49 -20.05
N GLU A 77 -13.52 6.10 -21.15
CA GLU A 77 -12.61 5.47 -22.11
C GLU A 77 -11.14 5.58 -21.70
N VAL A 78 -10.88 6.24 -20.57
CA VAL A 78 -9.55 6.53 -20.02
C VAL A 78 -9.61 6.53 -18.50
N TYR A 79 -8.50 6.17 -17.86
CA TYR A 79 -8.33 6.21 -16.42
C TYR A 79 -8.50 7.63 -15.87
N PRO A 80 -9.41 7.87 -14.91
CA PRO A 80 -9.51 9.14 -14.21
C PRO A 80 -8.36 9.21 -13.20
N LEU A 81 -7.47 10.19 -13.34
CA LEU A 81 -6.44 10.44 -12.33
C LEU A 81 -7.10 10.69 -10.97
N PRO A 82 -6.67 10.02 -9.89
CA PRO A 82 -6.98 10.43 -8.53
C PRO A 82 -6.53 11.88 -8.35
N ASP A 83 -7.35 12.71 -7.71
CA ASP A 83 -7.03 14.13 -7.51
C ASP A 83 -5.79 14.27 -6.61
N PRO A 84 -4.64 14.74 -7.13
CA PRO A 84 -3.44 14.93 -6.33
C PRO A 84 -3.41 16.31 -5.64
N GLY A 85 -4.50 17.09 -5.72
CA GLY A 85 -4.57 18.45 -5.20
C GLY A 85 -3.84 19.48 -6.08
N LEU A 86 -3.57 19.14 -7.35
CA LEU A 86 -2.87 19.99 -8.32
C LEU A 86 -3.82 20.47 -9.42
N ASP A 87 -3.54 21.63 -10.01
CA ASP A 87 -4.26 22.11 -11.20
C ASP A 87 -3.79 21.39 -12.48
N GLY A 88 -4.59 21.47 -13.55
CA GLY A 88 -4.35 20.72 -14.80
C GLY A 88 -2.93 20.85 -15.38
N PRO A 89 -2.40 22.06 -15.60
CA PRO A 89 -1.03 22.24 -16.07
C PRO A 89 0.03 21.72 -15.09
N SER A 90 -0.17 21.87 -13.78
CA SER A 90 0.76 21.38 -12.76
C SER A 90 0.78 19.86 -12.69
N ILE A 91 -0.36 19.18 -12.91
CA ILE A 91 -0.43 17.71 -12.98
C ILE A 91 0.48 17.18 -14.09
N GLN A 92 0.43 17.76 -15.29
CA GLN A 92 1.25 17.27 -16.40
C GLN A 92 2.75 17.38 -16.10
N ALA A 93 3.19 18.53 -15.58
CA ALA A 93 4.57 18.75 -15.19
C ALA A 93 5.00 17.78 -14.08
N TRP A 94 4.18 17.62 -13.05
CA TRP A 94 4.41 16.70 -11.95
C TRP A 94 4.53 15.24 -12.40
N LEU A 95 3.64 14.74 -13.29
CA LEU A 95 3.74 13.38 -13.83
C LEU A 95 5.08 13.13 -14.56
N LEU A 96 5.58 14.15 -15.28
CA LEU A 96 6.89 14.08 -15.93
C LEU A 96 8.05 14.08 -14.92
N THR A 97 7.93 14.84 -13.82
CA THR A 97 8.88 14.82 -12.69
C THR A 97 8.94 13.43 -12.04
N VAL A 98 7.78 12.85 -11.71
CA VAL A 98 7.69 11.50 -11.13
C VAL A 98 8.30 10.46 -12.10
N ALA A 99 7.95 10.49 -13.39
CA ALA A 99 8.56 9.61 -14.38
C ALA A 99 10.09 9.82 -14.50
N GLY A 100 10.58 11.05 -14.31
CA GLY A 100 12.00 11.38 -14.25
C GLY A 100 12.72 10.69 -13.09
N HIS A 101 12.13 10.72 -11.90
CA HIS A 101 12.65 10.02 -10.72
C HIS A 101 12.70 8.51 -10.93
N LEU A 102 11.61 7.90 -11.41
CA LEU A 102 11.58 6.46 -11.69
C LEU A 102 12.68 6.05 -12.68
N ARG A 103 12.88 6.86 -13.73
CA ARG A 103 13.95 6.65 -14.73
C ARG A 103 15.33 6.74 -14.09
N ARG A 104 15.58 7.73 -13.22
CA ARG A 104 16.85 7.94 -12.53
C ARG A 104 17.17 6.76 -11.61
N CYS A 105 16.21 6.35 -10.77
CA CYS A 105 16.35 5.20 -9.90
C CYS A 105 16.70 3.91 -10.68
N LEU A 106 16.04 3.68 -11.82
CA LEU A 106 16.34 2.52 -12.68
C LEU A 106 17.72 2.59 -13.33
N ALA A 107 18.17 3.78 -13.75
CA ALA A 107 19.44 3.96 -14.43
C ALA A 107 20.64 3.89 -13.46
N GLU A 108 20.48 4.45 -12.26
CA GLU A 108 21.55 4.60 -11.28
C GLU A 108 21.53 3.50 -10.21
N GLY A 109 20.42 2.76 -10.09
CA GLY A 109 20.21 1.80 -9.01
C GLY A 109 19.99 2.47 -7.65
N ASP A 110 19.75 3.79 -7.63
CA ASP A 110 19.53 4.58 -6.42
C ASP A 110 18.10 4.38 -5.92
N MET A 111 17.89 3.28 -5.21
CA MET A 111 16.61 2.90 -4.63
C MET A 111 16.61 3.19 -3.13
N PRO A 112 15.47 3.64 -2.57
CA PRO A 112 15.34 3.80 -1.14
C PRO A 112 15.68 2.49 -0.40
N PRO A 113 16.45 2.54 0.69
CA PRO A 113 16.80 1.34 1.44
C PRO A 113 15.54 0.69 2.05
N PRO A 114 15.54 -0.64 2.27
CA PRO A 114 14.53 -1.29 3.09
C PRO A 114 14.42 -0.62 4.46
N GLY A 115 13.20 -0.48 4.95
CA GLY A 115 12.93 0.16 6.24
C GLY A 115 11.48 0.01 6.68
N ALA A 116 11.13 0.65 7.80
CA ALA A 116 9.76 0.71 8.27
C ALA A 116 8.87 1.49 7.28
N PRO A 117 7.60 1.08 7.07
CA PRO A 117 6.70 1.85 6.24
C PRO A 117 6.46 3.25 6.78
N ARG A 118 6.32 4.22 5.89
CA ARG A 118 6.22 5.65 6.24
C ARG A 118 4.88 6.27 5.87
N THR A 119 4.18 5.70 4.91
CA THR A 119 2.87 6.17 4.47
C THR A 119 1.80 5.12 4.71
N ARG A 120 0.53 5.54 4.84
CA ARG A 120 -0.61 4.62 4.96
C ARG A 120 -0.66 3.63 3.80
N TRP A 121 -0.43 4.09 2.58
CA TRP A 121 -0.39 3.24 1.41
C TRP A 121 0.69 2.15 1.55
N GLU A 122 1.88 2.49 2.04
CA GLU A 122 2.98 1.52 2.17
C GLU A 122 2.67 0.45 3.22
N TRP A 123 2.06 0.84 4.35
CA TRP A 123 1.56 -0.11 5.34
C TRP A 123 0.58 -1.11 4.71
N GLN A 124 -0.42 -0.62 3.99
CA GLN A 124 -1.45 -1.46 3.36
C GLN A 124 -0.92 -2.32 2.22
N ALA A 125 0.00 -1.79 1.40
CA ALA A 125 0.60 -2.54 0.29
C ALA A 125 1.52 -3.65 0.79
N ARG A 126 2.22 -3.42 1.90
CA ARG A 126 3.17 -4.37 2.48
C ARG A 126 2.52 -5.46 3.33
N PHE A 127 1.47 -5.13 4.07
CA PHE A 127 0.80 -6.05 5.00
C PHE A 127 -0.70 -6.21 4.70
N PRO A 128 -1.08 -6.64 3.49
CA PRO A 128 -2.49 -6.72 3.10
C PRO A 128 -3.29 -7.75 3.91
N GLU A 129 -2.76 -8.92 4.22
CA GLU A 129 -3.51 -9.95 4.97
C GLU A 129 -3.62 -9.59 6.45
N LEU A 130 -2.57 -8.98 7.03
CA LEU A 130 -2.67 -8.40 8.36
C LEU A 130 -3.72 -7.27 8.38
N GLY A 131 -3.75 -6.43 7.34
CA GLY A 131 -4.81 -5.42 7.19
C GLY A 131 -6.21 -6.02 7.10
N GLN A 132 -6.40 -7.15 6.41
CA GLN A 132 -7.69 -7.85 6.37
C GLN A 132 -8.10 -8.38 7.74
N LEU A 133 -7.17 -9.02 8.47
CA LEU A 133 -7.46 -9.52 9.82
C LEU A 133 -7.85 -8.36 10.75
N LEU A 134 -7.03 -7.31 10.81
CA LEU A 134 -7.24 -6.23 11.76
C LEU A 134 -8.48 -5.41 11.42
N GLY A 135 -8.63 -4.99 10.16
CA GLY A 135 -9.79 -4.20 9.74
C GLY A 135 -11.09 -4.99 9.62
N GLY A 136 -11.03 -6.32 9.55
CA GLY A 136 -12.20 -7.19 9.49
C GLY A 136 -12.65 -7.66 10.87
N TRP A 137 -11.76 -8.31 11.62
CA TRP A 137 -12.08 -8.98 12.89
C TRP A 137 -11.81 -8.12 14.12
N PHE A 138 -10.86 -7.18 14.05
CA PHE A 138 -10.49 -6.31 15.17
C PHE A 138 -10.88 -4.84 14.92
N SER A 139 -12.00 -4.67 14.21
CA SER A 139 -12.58 -3.38 13.85
C SER A 139 -13.41 -2.78 15.00
N GLN A 140 -14.03 -1.63 14.74
CA GLN A 140 -14.95 -0.98 15.69
C GLN A 140 -16.12 -1.88 16.13
N ASP A 141 -16.48 -2.88 15.32
CA ASP A 141 -17.63 -3.77 15.56
C ASP A 141 -17.21 -5.02 16.39
N PHE A 142 -15.94 -5.14 16.77
CA PHE A 142 -15.39 -6.29 17.51
C PHE A 142 -16.22 -6.68 18.74
N GLY A 143 -16.57 -5.72 19.60
CA GLY A 143 -17.29 -6.00 20.84
C GLY A 143 -18.76 -6.38 20.64
N GLU A 144 -19.30 -6.21 19.43
CA GLU A 144 -20.63 -6.69 19.05
C GLU A 144 -20.57 -8.10 18.46
N GLU A 145 -19.46 -8.46 17.79
CA GLU A 145 -19.29 -9.70 17.05
C GLU A 145 -18.59 -10.82 17.85
N PHE A 146 -17.67 -10.47 18.75
CA PHE A 146 -16.82 -11.43 19.46
C PHE A 146 -16.76 -11.13 20.98
N GLU A 147 -16.69 -12.19 21.78
CA GLU A 147 -16.51 -12.09 23.23
C GLU A 147 -15.08 -11.68 23.59
N ASP A 148 -14.09 -12.24 22.87
CA ASP A 148 -12.68 -11.96 23.10
C ASP A 148 -11.81 -12.09 21.84
N HIS A 149 -10.52 -11.77 22.00
CA HIS A 149 -9.55 -11.79 20.90
C HIS A 149 -9.27 -13.20 20.38
N GLU A 150 -9.41 -14.21 21.22
CA GLU A 150 -9.17 -15.61 20.84
C GLU A 150 -10.31 -16.11 19.96
N GLU A 151 -11.56 -15.74 20.28
CA GLU A 151 -12.73 -16.04 19.46
C GLU A 151 -12.62 -15.39 18.07
N ALA A 152 -12.30 -14.10 18.00
CA ALA A 152 -12.11 -13.40 16.73
C ALA A 152 -11.00 -14.05 15.87
N LEU A 153 -9.86 -14.37 16.48
CA LEU A 153 -8.76 -15.03 15.77
C LEU A 153 -9.16 -16.43 15.29
N ARG A 154 -9.86 -17.20 16.12
CA ARG A 154 -10.33 -18.55 15.76
C ARG A 154 -11.31 -18.52 14.59
N ASP A 155 -12.28 -17.59 14.62
CA ASP A 155 -13.23 -17.40 13.52
C ASP A 155 -12.51 -17.08 12.21
N TYR A 156 -11.53 -16.17 12.23
CA TYR A 156 -10.70 -15.88 11.07
C TYR A 156 -9.97 -17.13 10.55
N LEU A 157 -9.32 -17.89 11.43
CA LEU A 157 -8.54 -19.08 11.04
C LEU A 157 -9.41 -20.21 10.49
N GLU A 158 -10.61 -20.39 11.02
CA GLU A 158 -11.58 -21.39 10.53
C GLU A 158 -12.22 -20.98 9.21
N GLY A 159 -12.46 -19.67 9.01
CA GLY A 159 -13.12 -19.11 7.83
C GLY A 159 -12.20 -18.81 6.64
N THR A 160 -10.89 -18.72 6.84
CA THR A 160 -9.93 -18.23 5.84
C THR A 160 -9.16 -19.35 5.14
N ASP A 161 -8.89 -19.19 3.83
CA ASP A 161 -8.07 -20.13 3.08
C ASP A 161 -6.65 -20.23 3.66
N ARG A 162 -6.13 -21.46 3.80
CA ARG A 162 -4.82 -21.72 4.41
C ARG A 162 -3.65 -20.99 3.75
N SER A 163 -3.74 -20.68 2.46
CA SER A 163 -2.72 -19.91 1.76
C SER A 163 -2.67 -18.44 2.20
N LEU A 164 -3.83 -17.87 2.54
CA LEU A 164 -3.92 -16.51 3.10
C LEU A 164 -3.45 -16.49 4.56
N VAL A 165 -3.79 -17.52 5.34
CA VAL A 165 -3.26 -17.71 6.71
C VAL A 165 -1.73 -17.81 6.71
N ALA A 166 -1.16 -18.57 5.76
CA ALA A 166 0.30 -18.67 5.61
C ALA A 166 0.94 -17.33 5.21
N ARG A 167 0.24 -16.52 4.40
CA ARG A 167 0.70 -15.18 4.04
C ARG A 167 0.65 -14.21 5.21
N LEU A 168 -0.45 -14.21 5.98
CA LEU A 168 -0.56 -13.48 7.24
C LEU A 168 0.61 -13.80 8.18
N CYS A 169 0.94 -15.09 8.35
CA CYS A 169 2.08 -15.51 9.15
C CYS A 169 3.39 -14.84 8.70
N GLY A 170 3.65 -14.85 7.39
CA GLY A 170 4.82 -14.19 6.81
C GLY A 170 4.84 -12.68 7.06
N GLU A 171 3.70 -12.02 6.89
CA GLU A 171 3.53 -10.57 7.12
C GLU A 171 3.76 -10.18 8.58
N VAL A 172 3.26 -10.96 9.54
CA VAL A 172 3.48 -10.72 10.98
C VAL A 172 4.95 -10.89 11.35
N HIS A 173 5.61 -11.92 10.85
CA HIS A 173 7.05 -12.11 11.06
C HIS A 173 7.88 -11.00 10.41
N GLU A 174 7.49 -10.54 9.22
CA GLU A 174 8.13 -9.40 8.56
C GLU A 174 7.98 -8.12 9.38
N LEU A 175 6.79 -7.84 9.91
CA LEU A 175 6.53 -6.68 10.77
C LEU A 175 7.37 -6.73 12.06
N LEU A 176 7.42 -7.89 12.73
CA LEU A 176 8.25 -8.07 13.93
C LEU A 176 9.75 -7.90 13.65
N ALA A 177 10.21 -8.26 12.44
CA ALA A 177 11.61 -8.09 12.03
C ALA A 177 12.01 -6.62 11.83
N LEU A 178 11.06 -5.69 11.69
CA LEU A 178 11.33 -4.25 11.65
C LEU A 178 11.78 -3.68 13.00
N ARG A 179 11.51 -4.40 14.10
CA ARG A 179 11.92 -4.02 15.47
C ARG A 179 11.49 -2.60 15.85
N LEU A 180 10.25 -2.26 15.52
CA LEU A 180 9.62 -1.00 15.86
C LEU A 180 9.47 -0.86 17.37
N ASP A 181 9.33 0.37 17.86
CA ASP A 181 8.89 0.59 19.23
C ASP A 181 7.36 0.39 19.38
N GLU A 182 6.86 0.37 20.61
CA GLU A 182 5.44 0.10 20.88
C GLU A 182 4.50 1.18 20.34
N ALA A 183 4.96 2.44 20.26
CA ALA A 183 4.15 3.52 19.71
C ALA A 183 4.06 3.40 18.18
N GLU A 184 5.16 3.02 17.53
CA GLU A 184 5.22 2.72 16.10
C GLU A 184 4.37 1.48 15.74
N TYR A 185 4.39 0.42 16.56
CA TYR A 185 3.47 -0.71 16.37
C TYR A 185 2.01 -0.29 16.49
N ALA A 186 1.64 0.42 17.56
CA ALA A 186 0.27 0.89 17.75
C ALA A 186 -0.21 1.75 16.57
N TYR A 187 0.63 2.68 16.11
CA TYR A 187 0.31 3.52 14.95
C TYR A 187 0.17 2.71 13.66
N GLY A 188 1.10 1.79 13.38
CA GLY A 188 1.06 0.95 12.18
C GLY A 188 -0.16 0.03 12.15
N LEU A 189 -0.51 -0.58 13.28
CA LEU A 189 -1.67 -1.47 13.39
C LEU A 189 -2.98 -0.69 13.24
N ALA A 190 -3.07 0.52 13.80
CA ALA A 190 -4.22 1.40 13.57
C ALA A 190 -4.38 1.78 12.09
N LEU A 191 -3.28 2.05 11.36
CA LEU A 191 -3.34 2.28 9.91
C LEU A 191 -3.82 1.05 9.11
N LEU A 192 -3.58 -0.15 9.64
CA LEU A 192 -4.06 -1.42 9.10
C LEU A 192 -5.49 -1.77 9.53
N GLY A 193 -6.10 -1.02 10.44
CA GLY A 193 -7.50 -1.15 10.83
C GLY A 193 -7.76 -1.71 12.23
N LEU A 194 -6.74 -1.86 13.08
CA LEU A 194 -6.94 -2.23 14.48
C LEU A 194 -7.64 -1.07 15.23
N GLU A 195 -8.81 -1.34 15.78
CA GLU A 195 -9.60 -0.38 16.56
C GLU A 195 -9.78 -0.81 18.03
N VAL A 196 -9.20 -1.94 18.43
CA VAL A 196 -9.24 -2.47 19.80
C VAL A 196 -7.83 -2.60 20.40
N ASP A 197 -7.72 -2.38 21.71
CA ASP A 197 -6.47 -2.60 22.42
C ASP A 197 -6.14 -4.09 22.47
N PRO A 198 -4.85 -4.48 22.37
CA PRO A 198 -4.42 -5.86 22.58
C PRO A 198 -4.92 -6.45 23.90
N PRO A 199 -5.12 -7.78 23.98
CA PRO A 199 -5.59 -8.42 25.19
C PRO A 199 -4.58 -8.23 26.33
N VAL A 200 -5.07 -7.86 27.52
CA VAL A 200 -4.22 -7.72 28.72
C VAL A 200 -3.57 -9.08 29.04
N PRO A 201 -2.25 -9.14 29.33
CA PRO A 201 -1.34 -8.03 29.65
C PRO A 201 -0.42 -7.59 28.49
N TYR A 202 -0.73 -7.92 27.25
CA TYR A 202 0.19 -7.74 26.14
C TYR A 202 0.28 -6.28 25.67
N THR A 203 1.49 -5.87 25.30
CA THR A 203 1.70 -4.70 24.43
C THR A 203 1.44 -5.09 22.97
N HIS A 204 1.38 -4.11 22.05
CA HIS A 204 1.10 -4.38 20.64
C HIS A 204 2.15 -5.31 20.03
N GLY A 205 3.44 -5.03 20.26
CA GLY A 205 4.52 -5.89 19.78
C GLY A 205 4.49 -7.29 20.39
N ALA A 206 4.15 -7.39 21.69
CA ALA A 206 4.05 -8.68 22.37
C ALA A 206 2.87 -9.51 21.84
N TRP A 207 1.72 -8.88 21.60
CA TRP A 207 0.55 -9.54 21.04
C TRP A 207 0.75 -9.98 19.58
N LEU A 208 1.44 -9.19 18.75
CA LEU A 208 1.88 -9.66 17.42
C LEU A 208 2.77 -10.90 17.53
N GLY A 209 3.61 -10.97 18.56
CA GLY A 209 4.41 -12.16 18.87
C GLY A 209 3.55 -13.39 19.15
N THR A 210 2.49 -13.26 19.96
CA THR A 210 1.58 -14.38 20.24
C THR A 210 0.78 -14.77 19.00
N LEU A 211 0.28 -13.78 18.25
CA LEU A 211 -0.45 -14.00 17.00
C LEU A 211 0.41 -14.77 15.98
N ALA A 212 1.70 -14.48 15.88
CA ALA A 212 2.62 -15.25 15.04
C ALA A 212 2.69 -16.73 15.44
N GLU A 213 2.72 -17.03 16.75
CA GLU A 213 2.72 -18.41 17.24
C GLU A 213 1.40 -19.12 16.97
N ASP A 214 0.27 -18.44 17.15
CA ASP A 214 -1.07 -19.02 17.00
C ASP A 214 -1.38 -19.30 15.53
N VAL A 215 -1.06 -18.37 14.62
CA VAL A 215 -1.20 -18.56 13.17
C VAL A 215 -0.31 -19.70 12.66
N LEU A 216 0.87 -19.90 13.27
CA LEU A 216 1.75 -21.03 12.94
C LEU A 216 1.19 -22.38 13.39
N ARG A 217 0.42 -22.41 14.49
CA ARG A 217 -0.15 -23.65 15.03
C ARG A 217 -1.36 -24.13 14.24
N GLY A 218 -2.13 -23.20 13.67
CA GLY A 218 -3.31 -23.48 12.86
C GLY A 218 -4.52 -23.85 13.70
#